data_AF-A0A957H452-F1
#
_entry.id   AF-A0A957H452-F1
#
_cell.length_a   1.000
_cell.length_b   1.000
_cell.length_c   1.000
_cell.angle_alpha   90.00
_cell.angle_beta   90.00
_cell.angle_gamma   90.00
#
_symmetry.space_group_name_H-M   'P 1'
#
loop_
_entity.id
_entity.type
_entity.pdbx_description
1 polymer ?
#
loop_
_entity_poly.entity_id
_entity_poly.type
_entity_poly.pdbx_seq_one_letter_code
_entity_poly.pdbx_strand_id
1 'polypeptide(L)'
;MSSSPDTPSPLLQAANERLLALRAQLAESRGCPPWALAAPEAGNRPVSAQPESPSPPATAASTEPAGTEPGPSDGDWLAQLAQLPDHLGWHSEAVTQAVRAALARQARERATSPSLPHPSPLTANNPTEPPILPQAVALHPDLAAGLLQSQKARTGRIWLILRQLDIQGRGWLRKNEIDHALTAPDSAWRLCSRRHLRTLLAEGDGLFWHSDGERLWLRSTAKVLKALAAPRVSKRPVLLPGHLLLGRIGAFKAALYGAVHSARDGSPISREALRDLTGASPRTQQAYEKRARVHVEGNVALGPPVTAAETQDMAWQRGRAYFQLRDTGGQYGPAGCCYHAWRLPNRYLGPFPTLGRKRNRRDLRQQGDAGNRRRCYAADARQMVRMMRSREWAGCYWQLPGKRPGIWIYFGGL
;
A
#
# COMPACT_ATOMS: atom_id res chain seq x y z
N MET A 1 -30.95 21.14 -56.67
CA MET A 1 -31.07 19.67 -56.48
C MET A 1 -30.38 19.35 -55.17
N SER A 2 -31.17 19.18 -54.11
CA SER A 2 -30.69 19.03 -52.74
C SER A 2 -30.22 17.61 -52.51
N SER A 3 -28.92 17.43 -52.31
CA SER A 3 -28.32 16.18 -51.85
C SER A 3 -28.53 16.05 -50.34
N SER A 4 -29.37 15.10 -49.92
CA SER A 4 -29.54 14.75 -48.52
C SER A 4 -28.23 14.25 -47.92
N PRO A 5 -27.73 14.87 -46.82
CA PRO A 5 -26.68 14.28 -46.02
C PRO A 5 -27.28 13.18 -45.13
N ASP A 6 -26.43 12.30 -44.59
CA ASP A 6 -26.73 11.35 -43.51
C ASP A 6 -27.16 9.93 -43.90
N THR A 7 -26.70 9.39 -45.04
CA THR A 7 -26.60 7.93 -45.15
C THR A 7 -25.21 7.48 -44.68
N PRO A 8 -25.08 6.77 -43.54
CA PRO A 8 -23.80 6.28 -43.08
C PRO A 8 -23.20 5.31 -44.10
N SER A 9 -21.88 5.35 -44.27
CA SER A 9 -21.16 4.49 -45.22
C SER A 9 -21.56 3.01 -45.05
N PRO A 10 -21.86 2.27 -46.14
CA PRO A 10 -22.28 0.88 -46.08
C PRO A 10 -21.25 -0.02 -45.38
N LEU A 11 -19.96 0.33 -45.43
CA LEU A 11 -18.91 -0.35 -44.67
C LEU A 11 -19.06 -0.19 -43.16
N LEU A 12 -19.49 0.99 -42.70
CA LEU A 12 -19.73 1.26 -41.28
C LEU A 12 -20.95 0.47 -40.78
N GLN A 13 -22.00 0.37 -41.60
CA GLN A 13 -23.19 -0.43 -41.28
C GLN A 13 -22.83 -1.91 -41.15
N ALA A 14 -22.10 -2.48 -42.13
CA ALA A 14 -21.66 -3.88 -42.09
C ALA A 14 -20.74 -4.17 -40.88
N ALA A 15 -19.87 -3.23 -40.51
CA ALA A 15 -19.02 -3.37 -39.32
C ALA A 15 -19.84 -3.37 -38.02
N ASN A 16 -20.85 -2.50 -37.91
CA ASN A 16 -21.74 -2.46 -36.76
C ASN A 16 -22.59 -3.73 -36.63
N GLU A 17 -23.12 -4.24 -37.74
CA GLU A 17 -23.88 -5.49 -37.77
C GLU A 17 -23.03 -6.68 -37.30
N ARG A 18 -21.79 -6.78 -37.78
CA ARG A 18 -20.85 -7.83 -37.36
C ARG A 18 -20.52 -7.75 -35.87
N LEU A 19 -20.40 -6.54 -35.32
CA LEU A 19 -20.15 -6.33 -33.90
C LEU A 19 -21.35 -6.69 -33.03
N LEU A 20 -22.57 -6.41 -33.49
CA LEU A 20 -23.81 -6.84 -32.82
C LEU A 20 -23.97 -8.37 -32.83
N ALA A 21 -23.68 -9.03 -33.95
CA ALA A 21 -23.72 -10.49 -34.06
C ALA A 21 -22.74 -11.16 -33.08
N LEU A 22 -21.51 -10.64 -32.96
CA LEU A 22 -20.53 -11.15 -31.99
C LEU A 22 -20.96 -10.95 -30.54
N ARG A 23 -21.64 -9.84 -30.23
CA ARG A 23 -22.19 -9.60 -28.88
C ARG A 23 -23.31 -10.58 -28.54
N ALA A 24 -24.18 -10.90 -29.51
CA ALA A 24 -25.25 -11.88 -29.33
C ALA A 24 -24.68 -13.28 -29.05
N GLN A 25 -23.71 -13.74 -29.85
CA GLN A 25 -23.03 -15.03 -29.63
C GLN A 25 -22.35 -15.11 -28.26
N LEU A 26 -21.71 -14.02 -27.82
CA LEU A 26 -21.11 -13.97 -26.49
C LEU A 26 -22.14 -13.99 -25.35
N ALA A 27 -23.32 -13.38 -25.55
CA ALA A 27 -24.40 -13.40 -24.56
C ALA A 27 -25.00 -14.81 -24.42
N GLU A 28 -25.23 -15.50 -25.53
CA GLU A 28 -25.69 -16.90 -25.56
C GLU A 28 -24.69 -17.84 -24.87
N SER A 29 -23.39 -17.70 -25.16
CA SER A 29 -22.34 -18.52 -24.52
C SER A 29 -22.23 -18.32 -23.00
N ARG A 30 -22.77 -17.22 -22.48
CA ARG A 30 -22.70 -16.83 -21.06
C ARG A 30 -24.00 -17.05 -20.30
N GLY A 31 -25.07 -17.52 -20.97
CA GLY A 31 -26.37 -17.71 -20.33
C GLY A 31 -27.00 -16.43 -19.75
N CYS A 32 -26.65 -15.26 -20.30
CA CYS A 32 -27.18 -13.98 -19.82
C CYS A 32 -28.52 -13.65 -20.51
N PRO A 33 -29.58 -13.30 -19.77
CA PRO A 33 -30.87 -12.94 -20.38
C PRO A 33 -30.82 -11.59 -21.13
N PRO A 34 -31.65 -11.41 -22.18
CA PRO A 34 -31.51 -10.33 -23.18
C PRO A 34 -31.61 -8.90 -22.64
N TRP A 35 -32.29 -8.69 -21.50
CA TRP A 35 -32.50 -7.37 -20.92
C TRP A 35 -31.24 -6.77 -20.27
N ALA A 36 -30.17 -7.56 -20.07
CA ALA A 36 -28.93 -7.11 -19.45
C ALA A 36 -28.02 -6.27 -20.39
N LEU A 37 -28.41 -6.07 -21.65
CA LEU A 37 -27.62 -5.35 -22.67
C LEU A 37 -28.16 -3.94 -23.02
N ALA A 38 -29.24 -3.47 -22.38
CA ALA A 38 -29.73 -2.11 -22.60
C ALA A 38 -28.83 -1.08 -21.88
N ALA A 39 -28.17 -0.21 -22.64
CA ALA A 39 -27.40 0.91 -22.10
C ALA A 39 -28.34 1.96 -21.48
N PRO A 40 -27.96 2.63 -20.37
CA PRO A 40 -28.75 3.72 -19.82
C PRO A 40 -28.59 4.98 -20.68
N GLU A 41 -29.73 5.54 -21.11
CA GLU A 41 -29.82 6.84 -21.76
C GLU A 41 -29.29 7.94 -20.82
N ALA A 42 -28.35 8.74 -21.32
CA ALA A 42 -27.76 9.85 -20.60
C ALA A 42 -28.69 11.08 -20.70
N GLY A 43 -29.37 11.40 -19.59
CA GLY A 43 -30.10 12.65 -19.43
C GLY A 43 -29.15 13.83 -19.19
N ASN A 44 -29.09 14.74 -20.15
CA ASN A 44 -28.43 16.05 -20.05
C ASN A 44 -29.12 16.93 -19.00
N ARG A 45 -28.33 17.51 -18.07
CA ARG A 45 -28.70 18.72 -17.31
C ARG A 45 -27.56 19.73 -17.40
N PRO A 46 -27.82 20.99 -17.80
CA PRO A 46 -26.81 22.04 -17.81
C PRO A 46 -26.61 22.58 -16.39
N VAL A 47 -25.35 22.79 -16.00
CA VAL A 47 -24.97 23.44 -14.75
C VAL A 47 -24.48 24.85 -15.08
N SER A 48 -25.15 25.84 -14.50
CA SER A 48 -24.85 27.27 -14.57
C SER A 48 -23.47 27.60 -13.99
N ALA A 49 -22.79 28.52 -14.66
CA ALA A 49 -21.52 29.12 -14.23
C ALA A 49 -21.73 30.13 -13.10
N GLN A 50 -20.82 30.14 -12.13
CA GLN A 50 -20.56 31.28 -11.26
C GLN A 50 -19.04 31.48 -11.08
N PRO A 51 -18.60 32.73 -10.84
CA PRO A 51 -17.25 33.18 -11.14
C PRO A 51 -16.28 33.04 -9.96
N GLU A 52 -15.00 33.01 -10.34
CA GLU A 52 -13.82 32.82 -9.51
C GLU A 52 -13.55 33.99 -8.56
N SER A 53 -13.02 33.68 -7.38
CA SER A 53 -12.30 34.63 -6.52
C SER A 53 -11.00 33.97 -6.05
N PRO A 54 -9.87 34.70 -6.07
CA PRO A 54 -8.54 34.11 -5.87
C PRO A 54 -8.17 34.01 -4.38
N SER A 55 -7.40 32.97 -4.03
CA SER A 55 -6.78 32.80 -2.73
C SER A 55 -5.30 32.41 -2.86
N PRO A 56 -4.48 32.75 -1.85
CA PRO A 56 -3.07 33.10 -1.99
C PRO A 56 -2.13 31.87 -1.96
N PRO A 57 -0.82 32.06 -2.29
CA PRO A 57 0.10 30.94 -2.41
C PRO A 57 0.55 30.43 -1.03
N ALA A 58 0.34 29.14 -0.79
CA ALA A 58 0.95 28.42 0.31
C ALA A 58 1.93 27.38 -0.24
N THR A 59 3.21 27.68 -0.03
CA THR A 59 4.38 26.88 -0.36
C THR A 59 4.35 25.53 0.36
N ALA A 60 4.55 24.46 -0.41
CA ALA A 60 4.69 23.11 0.09
C ALA A 60 6.05 22.92 0.80
N ALA A 61 6.04 22.21 1.92
CA ALA A 61 6.52 20.83 2.01
C ALA A 61 7.10 20.53 3.40
N SER A 62 6.43 19.59 4.06
CA SER A 62 6.92 18.82 5.18
C SER A 62 8.10 17.93 4.76
N THR A 63 9.00 17.65 5.71
CA THR A 63 9.18 16.34 6.38
C THR A 63 10.67 16.11 6.68
N GLU A 64 10.98 16.09 7.99
CA GLU A 64 11.83 15.13 8.74
C GLU A 64 12.35 13.88 7.97
N PRO A 65 13.45 13.18 8.35
CA PRO A 65 13.60 12.70 9.75
C PRO A 65 14.99 12.31 10.34
N ALA A 66 14.98 12.25 11.68
CA ALA A 66 15.50 11.21 12.60
C ALA A 66 17.00 10.83 12.73
N GLY A 67 17.43 10.79 14.01
CA GLY A 67 18.36 9.82 14.61
C GLY A 67 19.82 10.29 14.64
N THR A 68 20.37 10.88 15.71
CA THR A 68 20.53 10.41 17.11
C THR A 68 21.46 9.19 17.23
N GLU A 69 22.76 9.45 17.07
CA GLU A 69 23.80 8.77 17.85
C GLU A 69 23.84 9.38 19.27
N PRO A 70 24.37 8.68 20.29
CA PRO A 70 24.51 9.24 21.63
C PRO A 70 25.49 10.41 21.57
N GLY A 71 24.93 11.62 21.56
CA GLY A 71 25.70 12.85 21.47
C GLY A 71 26.59 13.02 22.71
N PRO A 72 27.73 13.70 22.53
CA PRO A 72 28.59 14.08 23.64
C PRO A 72 27.78 14.90 24.66
N SER A 73 28.20 14.87 25.93
CA SER A 73 27.53 15.60 27.02
C SER A 73 27.21 17.04 26.61
N ASP A 74 26.10 17.61 27.10
CA ASP A 74 25.50 18.89 26.67
C ASP A 74 26.45 20.12 26.66
N GLY A 75 27.68 19.98 27.17
CA GLY A 75 28.73 21.00 27.08
C GLY A 75 29.63 20.93 25.83
N ASP A 76 29.70 19.81 25.11
CA ASP A 76 30.73 19.56 24.09
C ASP A 76 30.38 20.09 22.69
N TRP A 77 29.09 20.31 22.40
CA TRP A 77 28.64 20.72 21.06
C TRP A 77 28.92 22.21 20.75
N LEU A 78 29.01 23.07 21.78
CA LEU A 78 29.41 24.47 21.62
C LEU A 78 30.88 24.60 21.21
N ALA A 79 31.75 23.72 21.73
CA ALA A 79 33.15 23.63 21.33
C ALA A 79 33.30 23.12 19.89
N GLN A 80 32.44 22.19 19.45
CA GLN A 80 32.42 21.70 18.07
C GLN A 80 31.92 22.74 17.06
N LEU A 81 30.99 23.62 17.45
CA LEU A 81 30.53 24.75 16.61
C LEU A 81 31.63 25.79 16.36
N ALA A 82 32.49 26.04 17.36
CA ALA A 82 33.63 26.95 17.22
C ALA A 82 34.74 26.40 16.30
N GLN A 83 34.74 25.10 16.02
CA GLN A 83 35.73 24.42 15.18
C GLN A 83 35.30 24.27 13.70
N LEU A 84 34.09 24.72 13.33
CA LEU A 84 33.65 24.66 11.94
C LEU A 84 34.34 25.76 11.09
N PRO A 85 34.85 25.43 9.89
CA PRO A 85 35.41 26.43 8.97
C PRO A 85 34.39 27.52 8.62
N ASP A 86 34.87 28.74 8.34
CA ASP A 86 34.00 29.89 8.00
C ASP A 86 33.18 29.70 6.73
N HIS A 87 33.62 28.80 5.86
CA HIS A 87 32.87 28.37 4.68
C HIS A 87 32.93 26.85 4.53
N LEU A 88 31.81 26.22 4.20
CA LEU A 88 31.75 24.76 4.00
C LEU A 88 32.22 24.31 2.60
N GLY A 89 32.83 25.19 1.79
CA GLY A 89 33.47 24.82 0.53
C GLY A 89 32.55 24.77 -0.71
N TRP A 90 31.37 25.40 -0.66
CA TRP A 90 30.40 25.41 -1.78
C TRP A 90 29.95 26.84 -2.16
N HIS A 91 30.86 27.83 -2.11
CA HIS A 91 30.66 29.23 -2.55
C HIS A 91 29.29 29.87 -2.24
N SER A 92 28.70 29.55 -1.09
CA SER A 92 27.43 30.13 -0.67
C SER A 92 27.51 30.45 0.82
N GLU A 93 28.05 31.64 1.10
CA GLU A 93 28.06 32.27 2.41
C GLU A 93 26.65 32.30 3.02
N ALA A 94 25.63 32.55 2.18
CA ALA A 94 24.22 32.57 2.57
C ALA A 94 23.71 31.24 3.17
N VAL A 95 24.11 30.10 2.61
CA VAL A 95 23.71 28.78 3.14
C VAL A 95 24.39 28.49 4.48
N THR A 96 25.67 28.86 4.63
CA THR A 96 26.39 28.69 5.90
C THR A 96 25.77 29.56 7.00
N GLN A 97 25.41 30.80 6.66
CA GLN A 97 24.74 31.73 7.57
C GLN A 97 23.33 31.24 7.96
N ALA A 98 22.57 30.70 7.01
CA ALA A 98 21.24 30.15 7.26
C ALA A 98 21.29 28.92 8.20
N VAL A 99 22.26 28.04 8.04
CA VAL A 99 22.46 26.87 8.92
C VAL A 99 22.86 27.32 10.33
N ARG A 100 23.81 28.27 10.47
CA ARG A 100 24.20 28.84 11.77
C ARG A 100 23.00 29.50 12.48
N ALA A 101 22.17 30.24 11.75
CA ALA A 101 20.98 30.90 12.30
C ALA A 101 19.89 29.91 12.72
N ALA A 102 19.72 28.79 12.02
CA ALA A 102 18.76 27.75 12.38
C ALA A 102 19.16 27.02 13.67
N LEU A 103 20.45 26.69 13.81
CA LEU A 103 20.97 26.01 15.00
C LEU A 103 20.90 26.89 16.26
N ALA A 104 21.24 28.18 16.13
CA ALA A 104 21.11 29.14 17.24
C ALA A 104 19.66 29.30 17.73
N ARG A 105 18.67 29.14 16.84
CA ARG A 105 17.25 29.21 17.18
C ARG A 105 16.79 27.99 17.98
N GLN A 106 17.18 26.80 17.54
CA GLN A 106 16.93 25.55 18.28
C GLN A 106 17.54 25.56 19.69
N ALA A 107 18.74 26.15 19.85
CA ALA A 107 19.38 26.26 21.16
C ALA A 107 18.57 27.15 22.13
N ARG A 108 18.02 28.26 21.64
CA ARG A 108 17.15 29.14 22.44
C ARG A 108 15.83 28.46 22.82
N GLU A 109 15.22 27.74 21.88
CA GLU A 109 13.97 27.00 22.14
C GLU A 109 14.15 25.93 23.22
N ARG A 110 15.29 25.21 23.23
CA ARG A 110 15.61 24.25 24.29
C ARG A 110 15.90 24.90 25.65
N ALA A 111 16.57 26.06 25.66
CA ALA A 111 16.85 26.80 26.89
C ALA A 111 15.58 27.40 27.54
N THR A 112 14.49 27.53 26.78
CA THR A 112 13.26 28.18 27.24
C THR A 112 12.14 27.18 27.57
N SER A 113 12.38 25.87 27.55
CA SER A 113 11.40 24.88 28.02
C SER A 113 11.36 24.84 29.56
N PRO A 114 10.29 25.33 30.22
CA PRO A 114 10.18 25.26 31.67
C PRO A 114 9.95 23.80 32.09
N SER A 115 10.86 23.24 32.88
CA SER A 115 10.66 21.95 33.51
C SER A 115 9.52 22.05 34.52
N LEU A 116 8.39 21.40 34.25
CA LEU A 116 7.29 21.29 35.21
C LEU A 116 7.73 20.46 36.42
N PRO A 117 7.38 20.87 37.65
CA PRO A 117 7.71 20.12 38.86
C PRO A 117 6.95 18.79 38.90
N HIS A 118 7.68 17.72 39.22
CA HIS A 118 7.12 16.40 39.51
C HIS A 118 6.35 16.43 40.85
N PRO A 119 5.06 16.04 40.90
CA PRO A 119 4.38 15.83 42.16
C PRO A 119 4.76 14.46 42.78
N SER A 120 5.12 14.50 44.07
CA SER A 120 5.38 13.35 44.94
C SER A 120 4.13 12.48 45.16
N PRO A 121 4.28 11.18 45.50
CA PRO A 121 3.21 10.20 45.40
C PRO A 121 2.29 10.25 46.62
N LEU A 122 0.98 10.35 46.35
CA LEU A 122 -0.07 10.09 47.32
C LEU A 122 -0.40 8.60 47.32
N THR A 123 -0.40 8.00 48.50
CA THR A 123 -0.81 6.64 48.83
C THR A 123 -2.30 6.46 48.51
N ALA A 124 -2.64 5.71 47.46
CA ALA A 124 -4.03 5.40 47.13
C ALA A 124 -4.15 4.02 46.46
N ASN A 125 -4.94 3.14 47.10
CA ASN A 125 -5.72 2.02 46.58
C ASN A 125 -5.18 1.27 45.34
N ASN A 126 -4.83 0.00 45.53
CA ASN A 126 -4.46 -0.96 44.47
C ASN A 126 -5.28 -0.72 43.19
N PRO A 127 -4.69 -0.12 42.15
CA PRO A 127 -5.37 0.07 40.88
C PRO A 127 -5.68 -1.32 40.34
N THR A 128 -6.95 -1.56 40.01
CA THR A 128 -7.35 -2.69 39.18
C THR A 128 -6.50 -2.62 37.91
N GLU A 129 -5.51 -3.51 37.82
CA GLU A 129 -4.54 -3.51 36.74
C GLU A 129 -5.31 -3.57 35.41
N PRO A 130 -5.09 -2.60 34.49
CA PRO A 130 -5.85 -2.55 33.26
C PRO A 130 -5.68 -3.90 32.53
N PRO A 131 -6.76 -4.46 31.98
CA PRO A 131 -6.70 -5.76 31.33
C PRO A 131 -5.60 -5.75 30.29
N ILE A 132 -4.60 -6.61 30.48
CA ILE A 132 -3.41 -6.70 29.63
C ILE A 132 -3.90 -6.94 28.20
N LEU A 133 -3.81 -5.89 27.37
CA LEU A 133 -4.26 -5.97 25.99
C LEU A 133 -3.43 -7.04 25.27
N PRO A 134 -4.06 -7.75 24.33
CA PRO A 134 -3.39 -8.85 23.67
C PRO A 134 -2.13 -8.42 22.93
N GLN A 135 -1.09 -9.18 23.18
CA GLN A 135 0.20 -9.11 22.52
C GLN A 135 0.03 -9.23 21.00
N ALA A 136 1.00 -8.70 20.25
CA ALA A 136 0.94 -8.73 18.79
C ALA A 136 0.84 -10.17 18.26
N VAL A 137 -0.01 -10.37 17.24
CA VAL A 137 -0.27 -11.67 16.63
C VAL A 137 0.56 -11.84 15.36
N ALA A 138 1.28 -12.95 15.27
CA ALA A 138 2.00 -13.31 14.05
C ALA A 138 1.00 -13.68 12.93
N LEU A 139 1.00 -12.89 11.87
CA LEU A 139 0.12 -13.07 10.71
C LEU A 139 0.95 -13.32 9.44
N HIS A 140 0.63 -14.38 8.71
CA HIS A 140 1.22 -14.60 7.40
C HIS A 140 0.55 -13.67 6.36
N PRO A 141 1.33 -12.94 5.54
CA PRO A 141 0.79 -12.05 4.51
C PRO A 141 -0.07 -12.76 3.46
N ASP A 142 0.31 -13.98 3.09
CA ASP A 142 -0.45 -14.79 2.13
C ASP A 142 -1.81 -15.21 2.72
N LEU A 143 -1.88 -15.39 4.04
CA LEU A 143 -3.14 -15.63 4.75
C LEU A 143 -4.00 -14.35 4.73
N ALA A 144 -3.38 -13.20 4.97
CA ALA A 144 -4.07 -11.91 4.91
C ALA A 144 -4.67 -11.65 3.52
N ALA A 145 -3.90 -11.91 2.46
CA ALA A 145 -4.38 -11.83 1.08
C ALA A 145 -5.55 -12.79 0.82
N GLY A 146 -5.40 -14.07 1.18
CA GLY A 146 -6.46 -15.08 1.01
C GLY A 146 -7.75 -14.75 1.76
N LEU A 147 -7.64 -14.21 2.99
CA LEU A 147 -8.80 -13.77 3.76
C LEU A 147 -9.53 -12.58 3.11
N LEU A 148 -8.79 -11.66 2.48
CA LEU A 148 -9.39 -10.54 1.75
C LEU A 148 -10.03 -11.02 0.45
N GLN A 149 -9.33 -11.84 -0.33
CA GLN A 149 -9.77 -12.32 -1.63
C GLN A 149 -11.04 -13.18 -1.52
N SER A 150 -11.11 -14.07 -0.53
CA SER A 150 -12.29 -14.91 -0.24
C SER A 150 -13.39 -14.21 0.57
N GLN A 151 -13.20 -12.93 0.93
CA GLN A 151 -14.10 -12.18 1.83
C GLN A 151 -14.31 -12.81 3.23
N LYS A 152 -13.45 -13.73 3.66
CA LYS A 152 -13.53 -14.43 4.96
C LYS A 152 -12.86 -13.70 6.13
N ALA A 153 -12.66 -12.39 6.02
CA ALA A 153 -12.01 -11.61 7.09
C ALA A 153 -12.72 -11.69 8.45
N ARG A 154 -14.06 -11.77 8.50
CA ARG A 154 -14.81 -11.81 9.79
C ARG A 154 -14.54 -13.10 10.57
N THR A 155 -14.64 -14.24 9.90
CA THR A 155 -14.40 -15.57 10.48
C THR A 155 -12.91 -15.81 10.71
N GLY A 156 -12.05 -15.38 9.77
CA GLY A 156 -10.59 -15.41 9.95
C GLY A 156 -10.11 -14.59 11.14
N ARG A 157 -10.78 -13.47 11.46
CA ARG A 157 -10.52 -12.67 12.67
C ARG A 157 -10.75 -13.46 13.95
N ILE A 158 -11.87 -14.20 14.02
CA ILE A 158 -12.16 -15.08 15.16
C ILE A 158 -11.09 -16.15 15.25
N TRP A 159 -10.73 -16.81 14.14
CA TRP A 159 -9.69 -17.83 14.15
C TRP A 159 -8.35 -17.31 14.71
N LEU A 160 -7.93 -16.10 14.35
CA LEU A 160 -6.73 -15.47 14.92
C LEU A 160 -6.85 -15.24 16.43
N ILE A 161 -8.01 -14.79 16.91
CA ILE A 161 -8.27 -14.57 18.34
C ILE A 161 -8.26 -15.91 19.08
N LEU A 162 -8.94 -16.93 18.57
CA LEU A 162 -8.99 -18.26 19.19
C LEU A 162 -7.58 -18.87 19.34
N ARG A 163 -6.71 -18.65 18.35
CA ARG A 163 -5.31 -19.08 18.45
C ARG A 163 -4.51 -18.34 19.52
N GLN A 164 -4.89 -17.13 19.89
CA GLN A 164 -4.27 -16.41 21.02
C GLN A 164 -4.84 -16.88 22.36
N LEU A 165 -6.11 -17.30 22.39
CA LEU A 165 -6.73 -17.88 23.59
C LEU A 165 -6.17 -19.27 23.92
N ASP A 166 -5.72 -20.03 22.91
CA ASP A 166 -5.04 -21.31 23.10
C ASP A 166 -3.57 -21.13 23.52
N ILE A 167 -3.36 -20.59 24.72
CA ILE A 167 -2.04 -20.29 25.30
C ILE A 167 -1.16 -21.56 25.37
N GLN A 168 -1.78 -22.72 25.61
CA GLN A 168 -1.10 -24.01 25.72
C GLN A 168 -0.81 -24.66 24.35
N GLY A 169 -1.33 -24.11 23.25
CA GLY A 169 -1.11 -24.63 21.90
C GLY A 169 -1.72 -26.02 21.67
N ARG A 170 -2.81 -26.36 22.36
CA ARG A 170 -3.48 -27.67 22.25
C ARG A 170 -4.11 -27.91 20.87
N GLY A 171 -4.39 -26.83 20.14
CA GLY A 171 -5.10 -26.86 18.87
C GLY A 171 -6.61 -27.01 19.02
N TRP A 172 -7.16 -26.86 20.21
CA TRP A 172 -8.62 -26.89 20.46
C TRP A 172 -9.00 -26.09 21.71
N LEU A 173 -10.27 -25.65 21.76
CA LEU A 173 -10.86 -24.90 22.87
C LEU A 173 -12.28 -25.40 23.17
N ARG A 174 -12.74 -25.30 24.42
CA ARG A 174 -14.14 -25.64 24.77
C ARG A 174 -15.07 -24.51 24.35
N LYS A 175 -16.29 -24.84 23.90
CA LYS A 175 -17.24 -23.80 23.46
C LYS A 175 -17.64 -22.83 24.57
N ASN A 176 -17.80 -23.30 25.80
CA ASN A 176 -18.14 -22.42 26.93
C ASN A 176 -17.04 -21.39 27.19
N GLU A 177 -15.76 -21.77 27.04
CA GLU A 177 -14.60 -20.87 27.16
C GLU A 177 -14.63 -19.81 26.04
N ILE A 178 -14.91 -20.23 24.80
CA ILE A 178 -15.02 -19.33 23.64
C ILE A 178 -16.19 -18.35 23.82
N ASP A 179 -17.37 -18.84 24.21
CA ASP A 179 -18.56 -18.03 24.41
C ASP A 179 -18.33 -16.99 25.51
N HIS A 180 -17.72 -17.39 26.63
CA HIS A 180 -17.35 -16.47 27.69
C HIS A 180 -16.36 -15.40 27.18
N ALA A 181 -15.24 -15.82 26.58
CA ALA A 181 -14.19 -14.91 26.13
C ALA A 181 -14.65 -13.90 25.06
N LEU A 182 -15.52 -14.30 24.13
CA LEU A 182 -15.88 -13.44 22.99
C LEU A 182 -17.17 -12.64 23.18
N THR A 183 -17.97 -12.96 24.22
CA THR A 183 -19.31 -12.36 24.39
C THR A 183 -19.57 -11.76 25.76
N ALA A 184 -18.85 -12.18 26.81
CA ALA A 184 -19.07 -11.65 28.15
C ALA A 184 -18.71 -10.14 28.21
N PRO A 185 -19.52 -9.31 28.88
CA PRO A 185 -19.37 -7.86 28.91
C PRO A 185 -18.04 -7.40 29.52
N ASP A 186 -17.52 -8.17 30.46
CA ASP A 186 -16.29 -7.99 31.22
C ASP A 186 -15.05 -8.60 30.54
N SER A 187 -15.22 -9.34 29.45
CA SER A 187 -14.08 -9.97 28.79
C SER A 187 -13.27 -8.98 27.96
N ALA A 188 -11.94 -9.00 28.15
CA ALA A 188 -10.99 -8.24 27.34
C ALA A 188 -11.03 -8.60 25.84
N TRP A 189 -11.53 -9.80 25.50
CA TRP A 189 -11.66 -10.28 24.13
C TRP A 189 -13.08 -10.13 23.54
N ARG A 190 -13.96 -9.42 24.24
CA ARG A 190 -15.34 -9.22 23.81
C ARG A 190 -15.38 -8.62 22.41
N LEU A 191 -16.05 -9.35 21.51
CA LEU A 191 -16.08 -9.00 20.09
C LEU A 191 -17.50 -8.82 19.55
N CYS A 192 -18.45 -9.64 20.00
CA CYS A 192 -19.81 -9.65 19.48
C CYS A 192 -20.82 -10.30 20.44
N SER A 193 -22.10 -10.31 20.06
CA SER A 193 -23.14 -11.03 20.81
C SER A 193 -23.08 -12.54 20.57
N ARG A 194 -23.61 -13.33 21.51
CA ARG A 194 -23.69 -14.81 21.40
C ARG A 194 -24.36 -15.28 20.11
N ARG A 195 -25.46 -14.65 19.70
CA ARG A 195 -26.14 -15.00 18.44
C ARG A 195 -25.23 -14.82 17.24
N HIS A 196 -24.51 -13.69 17.17
CA HIS A 196 -23.61 -13.41 16.06
C HIS A 196 -22.39 -14.36 16.07
N LEU A 197 -21.86 -14.65 17.26
CA LEU A 197 -20.78 -15.61 17.42
C LEU A 197 -21.17 -16.98 16.88
N ARG A 198 -22.35 -17.50 17.23
CA ARG A 198 -22.85 -18.79 16.70
C ARG A 198 -22.88 -18.82 15.17
N THR A 199 -23.38 -17.75 14.54
CA THR A 199 -23.39 -17.64 13.06
C THR A 199 -21.97 -17.67 12.49
N LEU A 200 -21.03 -16.92 13.08
CA LEU A 200 -19.64 -16.90 12.62
C LEU A 200 -18.92 -18.23 12.87
N LEU A 201 -19.20 -18.91 13.98
CA LEU A 201 -18.66 -20.24 14.29
C LEU A 201 -19.15 -21.28 13.27
N ALA A 202 -20.42 -21.23 12.90
CA ALA A 202 -20.97 -22.09 11.84
C ALA A 202 -20.35 -21.78 10.47
N GLU A 203 -20.20 -20.50 10.11
CA GLU A 203 -19.63 -20.10 8.81
C GLU A 203 -18.16 -20.50 8.65
N GLY A 204 -17.38 -20.53 9.75
CA GLY A 204 -15.98 -20.92 9.71
C GLY A 204 -15.71 -22.42 9.90
N ASP A 205 -16.74 -23.22 10.18
CA ASP A 205 -16.59 -24.67 10.34
C ASP A 205 -16.16 -25.34 9.02
N GLY A 206 -15.26 -26.30 9.09
CA GLY A 206 -14.61 -26.92 7.93
C GLY A 206 -13.48 -26.08 7.30
N LEU A 207 -13.50 -24.75 7.45
CA LEU A 207 -12.49 -23.85 6.89
C LEU A 207 -11.39 -23.49 7.90
N PHE A 208 -11.77 -22.96 9.05
CA PHE A 208 -10.86 -22.47 10.11
C PHE A 208 -10.75 -23.44 11.29
N TRP A 209 -11.80 -24.21 11.53
CA TRP A 209 -11.89 -25.17 12.62
C TRP A 209 -12.78 -26.35 12.24
N HIS A 210 -12.91 -27.29 13.15
CA HIS A 210 -13.95 -28.30 13.17
C HIS A 210 -14.65 -28.31 14.53
N SER A 211 -15.98 -28.28 14.57
CA SER A 211 -16.76 -28.35 15.81
C SER A 211 -17.36 -29.74 16.01
N ASP A 212 -17.13 -30.37 17.16
CA ASP A 212 -17.77 -31.65 17.55
C ASP A 212 -19.04 -31.48 18.42
N GLY A 213 -19.41 -30.24 18.75
CA GLY A 213 -20.52 -29.97 19.66
C GLY A 213 -20.07 -29.35 20.98
N GLU A 214 -19.01 -29.89 21.59
CA GLU A 214 -18.46 -29.46 22.88
C GLU A 214 -17.18 -28.63 22.70
N ARG A 215 -16.34 -29.03 21.75
CA ARG A 215 -15.02 -28.50 21.47
C ARG A 215 -14.93 -27.99 20.04
N LEU A 216 -13.97 -27.10 19.86
CA LEU A 216 -13.67 -26.50 18.57
C LEU A 216 -12.18 -26.70 18.28
N TRP A 217 -11.90 -27.55 17.30
CA TRP A 217 -10.56 -27.96 16.87
C TRP A 217 -10.04 -26.99 15.82
N LEU A 218 -9.02 -26.21 16.17
CA LEU A 218 -8.44 -25.18 15.31
C LEU A 218 -7.58 -25.81 14.21
N ARG A 219 -7.78 -25.38 12.96
CA ARG A 219 -6.92 -25.79 11.84
C ARG A 219 -5.59 -25.03 11.91
N SER A 220 -4.51 -25.71 11.55
CA SER A 220 -3.19 -25.09 11.43
C SER A 220 -3.17 -24.05 10.31
N THR A 221 -2.26 -23.07 10.39
CA THR A 221 -2.10 -22.03 9.34
C THR A 221 -1.98 -22.64 7.95
N ALA A 222 -1.23 -23.73 7.79
CA ALA A 222 -1.04 -24.41 6.51
C ALA A 222 -2.36 -24.99 5.96
N LYS A 223 -3.17 -25.63 6.83
CA LYS A 223 -4.49 -26.17 6.44
C LYS A 223 -5.45 -25.04 6.02
N VAL A 224 -5.44 -23.92 6.75
CA VAL A 224 -6.26 -22.74 6.41
C VAL A 224 -5.82 -22.12 5.09
N LEU A 225 -4.51 -21.94 4.87
CA LEU A 225 -3.98 -21.40 3.61
C LEU A 225 -4.36 -22.27 2.40
N LYS A 226 -4.25 -23.59 2.55
CA LYS A 226 -4.70 -24.55 1.53
C LYS A 226 -6.20 -24.40 1.25
N ALA A 227 -7.02 -24.29 2.29
CA ALA A 227 -8.47 -24.17 2.15
C ALA A 227 -8.91 -22.81 1.55
N LEU A 228 -8.12 -21.76 1.70
CA LEU A 228 -8.33 -20.46 1.06
C LEU A 228 -7.79 -20.40 -0.39
N ALA A 229 -7.31 -21.53 -0.93
CA ALA A 229 -6.64 -21.62 -2.23
C ALA A 229 -5.45 -20.64 -2.38
N ALA A 230 -4.79 -20.29 -1.26
CA ALA A 230 -3.64 -19.41 -1.29
C ALA A 230 -2.44 -20.18 -1.85
N PRO A 231 -1.84 -19.72 -2.98
CA PRO A 231 -0.94 -20.56 -3.76
C PRO A 231 0.35 -20.95 -3.04
N ARG A 232 0.89 -20.09 -2.15
CA ARG A 232 2.15 -20.34 -1.43
C ARG A 232 2.20 -19.61 -0.09
N VAL A 233 2.94 -20.19 0.87
CA VAL A 233 3.39 -19.50 2.10
C VAL A 233 4.80 -18.99 1.84
N SER A 234 4.92 -17.86 1.17
CA SER A 234 6.20 -17.38 0.66
C SER A 234 6.82 -16.29 1.55
N LYS A 235 5.99 -15.56 2.28
CA LYS A 235 6.41 -14.32 2.95
C LYS A 235 6.61 -14.49 4.46
N ARG A 236 7.50 -13.65 5.00
CA ARG A 236 7.77 -13.57 6.44
C ARG A 236 6.48 -13.19 7.17
N PRO A 237 6.16 -13.80 8.32
CA PRO A 237 5.06 -13.35 9.14
C PRO A 237 5.30 -11.91 9.59
N VAL A 238 4.22 -11.16 9.75
CA VAL A 238 4.23 -9.80 10.28
C VAL A 238 3.56 -9.78 11.65
N LEU A 239 3.98 -8.87 12.51
CA LEU A 239 3.34 -8.68 13.81
C LEU A 239 2.16 -7.72 13.68
N LEU A 240 0.96 -8.26 13.88
CA LEU A 240 -0.27 -7.48 13.89
C LEU A 240 -0.62 -7.08 15.34
N PRO A 241 -0.74 -5.79 15.67
CA PRO A 241 -1.18 -5.36 17.00
C PRO A 241 -2.54 -5.98 17.40
N GLY A 242 -2.63 -6.55 18.61
CA GLY A 242 -3.82 -7.28 19.07
C GLY A 242 -5.10 -6.43 19.08
N HIS A 243 -5.00 -5.14 19.39
CA HIS A 243 -6.14 -4.22 19.37
C HIS A 243 -6.81 -4.10 17.98
N LEU A 244 -6.09 -4.38 16.88
CA LEU A 244 -6.67 -4.38 15.53
C LEU A 244 -7.60 -5.57 15.27
N LEU A 245 -7.47 -6.66 16.05
CA LEU A 245 -8.40 -7.80 16.01
C LEU A 245 -9.74 -7.45 16.67
N LEU A 246 -9.71 -6.63 17.71
CA LEU A 246 -10.89 -6.21 18.46
C LEU A 246 -11.59 -4.99 17.84
N GLY A 247 -10.90 -4.25 16.98
CA GLY A 247 -11.44 -3.09 16.28
C GLY A 247 -12.59 -3.39 15.31
N ARG A 248 -13.12 -2.32 14.70
CA ARG A 248 -14.15 -2.41 13.65
C ARG A 248 -13.67 -3.29 12.48
N ILE A 249 -14.56 -4.06 11.86
CA ILE A 249 -14.19 -4.98 10.77
C ILE A 249 -13.47 -4.29 9.59
N GLY A 250 -13.82 -3.04 9.29
CA GLY A 250 -13.14 -2.25 8.26
C GLY A 250 -11.69 -1.89 8.62
N ALA A 251 -11.39 -1.70 9.92
CA ALA A 251 -10.02 -1.50 10.40
C ALA A 251 -9.22 -2.79 10.32
N PHE A 252 -9.82 -3.92 10.71
CA PHE A 252 -9.18 -5.23 10.57
C PHE A 252 -8.88 -5.57 9.10
N LYS A 253 -9.83 -5.38 8.17
CA LYS A 253 -9.57 -5.57 6.72
C LYS A 253 -8.44 -4.67 6.20
N ALA A 254 -8.41 -3.40 6.62
CA ALA A 254 -7.31 -2.51 6.26
C ALA A 254 -5.97 -3.02 6.84
N ALA A 255 -5.97 -3.55 8.05
CA ALA A 255 -4.77 -4.11 8.66
C ALA A 255 -4.29 -5.39 7.95
N LEU A 256 -5.20 -6.27 7.50
CA LEU A 256 -4.84 -7.37 6.60
C LEU A 256 -4.17 -6.86 5.31
N TYR A 257 -4.70 -5.79 4.73
CA TYR A 257 -4.13 -5.17 3.53
C TYR A 257 -2.74 -4.58 3.82
N GLY A 258 -2.55 -3.90 4.96
CA GLY A 258 -1.25 -3.42 5.41
C GLY A 258 -0.23 -4.56 5.63
N ALA A 259 -0.67 -5.70 6.17
CA ALA A 259 0.15 -6.89 6.36
C ALA A 259 0.68 -7.47 5.03
N VAL A 260 -0.12 -7.42 3.96
CA VAL A 260 0.30 -7.83 2.60
C VAL A 260 1.47 -6.97 2.11
N HIS A 261 1.47 -5.67 2.41
CA HIS A 261 2.53 -4.73 2.02
C HIS A 261 3.76 -4.81 2.91
N SER A 262 3.59 -5.00 4.22
CA SER A 262 4.70 -5.08 5.19
C SER A 262 5.72 -6.17 4.88
N ALA A 263 5.29 -7.25 4.26
CA ALA A 263 6.18 -8.36 3.94
C ALA A 263 6.77 -8.31 2.53
N ARG A 264 6.50 -7.25 1.78
CA ARG A 264 7.17 -6.96 0.52
C ARG A 264 8.47 -6.21 0.83
N ASP A 265 9.45 -6.39 -0.01
CA ASP A 265 10.72 -5.64 -0.02
C ASP A 265 10.58 -4.21 -0.60
N GLY A 266 9.34 -3.74 -0.77
CA GLY A 266 9.05 -2.48 -1.46
C GLY A 266 9.17 -2.56 -2.99
N SER A 267 9.28 -3.76 -3.59
CA SER A 267 9.22 -3.89 -5.05
C SER A 267 7.92 -3.31 -5.61
N PRO A 268 7.97 -2.48 -6.67
CA PRO A 268 6.79 -1.86 -7.26
C PRO A 268 5.71 -2.85 -7.70
N ILE A 269 4.44 -2.48 -7.53
CA ILE A 269 3.29 -3.28 -7.97
C ILE A 269 2.13 -2.39 -8.42
N SER A 270 1.43 -2.82 -9.48
CA SER A 270 0.27 -2.10 -9.98
C SER A 270 -0.94 -2.33 -9.08
N ARG A 271 -1.87 -1.35 -9.05
CA ARG A 271 -3.14 -1.50 -8.33
C ARG A 271 -4.00 -2.65 -8.88
N GLU A 272 -3.87 -2.95 -10.16
CA GLU A 272 -4.53 -4.09 -10.81
C GLU A 272 -4.01 -5.41 -10.25
N ALA A 273 -2.69 -5.62 -10.22
CA ALA A 273 -2.10 -6.81 -9.60
C ALA A 273 -2.44 -6.91 -8.10
N LEU A 274 -2.57 -5.79 -7.39
CA LEU A 274 -3.05 -5.78 -6.00
C LEU A 274 -4.53 -6.15 -5.89
N ARG A 275 -5.37 -5.79 -6.86
CA ARG A 275 -6.77 -6.21 -6.93
C ARG A 275 -6.85 -7.71 -7.15
N ASP A 276 -6.06 -8.26 -8.04
CA ASP A 276 -6.05 -9.70 -8.29
C ASP A 276 -5.57 -10.48 -7.05
N LEU A 277 -4.57 -9.94 -6.35
CA LEU A 277 -4.02 -10.55 -5.13
C LEU A 277 -4.99 -10.48 -3.94
N THR A 278 -5.74 -9.38 -3.77
CA THR A 278 -6.50 -9.12 -2.54
C THR A 278 -8.02 -9.10 -2.73
N GLY A 279 -8.50 -9.10 -3.97
CA GLY A 279 -9.90 -8.86 -4.31
C GLY A 279 -10.39 -7.41 -4.08
N ALA A 280 -9.54 -6.50 -3.59
CA ALA A 280 -9.96 -5.13 -3.26
C ALA A 280 -10.01 -4.23 -4.49
N SER A 281 -11.13 -3.53 -4.70
CA SER A 281 -11.28 -2.52 -5.76
C SER A 281 -10.31 -1.34 -5.56
N PRO A 282 -9.97 -0.55 -6.61
CA PRO A 282 -9.06 0.59 -6.46
C PRO A 282 -9.47 1.61 -5.38
N ARG A 283 -10.78 1.91 -5.28
CA ARG A 283 -11.32 2.81 -4.24
C ARG A 283 -11.15 2.19 -2.84
N THR A 284 -11.40 0.90 -2.71
CA THR A 284 -11.22 0.16 -1.45
C THR A 284 -9.74 0.09 -1.05
N GLN A 285 -8.83 -0.11 -2.00
CA GLN A 285 -7.39 -0.10 -1.77
C GLN A 285 -6.94 1.24 -1.18
N GLN A 286 -7.33 2.37 -1.78
CA GLN A 286 -7.01 3.71 -1.26
C GLN A 286 -7.54 3.92 0.17
N ALA A 287 -8.77 3.48 0.43
CA ALA A 287 -9.36 3.56 1.76
C ALA A 287 -8.59 2.70 2.79
N TYR A 288 -8.13 1.50 2.40
CA TYR A 288 -7.31 0.64 3.24
C TYR A 288 -5.91 1.19 3.46
N GLU A 289 -5.27 1.74 2.42
CA GLU A 289 -3.96 2.40 2.49
C GLU A 289 -3.98 3.51 3.54
N LYS A 290 -4.95 4.42 3.45
CA LYS A 290 -5.14 5.51 4.42
C LYS A 290 -5.36 4.98 5.83
N ARG A 291 -6.26 3.99 5.99
CA ARG A 291 -6.67 3.47 7.30
C ARG A 291 -5.58 2.67 8.00
N ALA A 292 -4.81 1.90 7.24
CA ALA A 292 -3.69 1.12 7.76
C ALA A 292 -2.39 1.92 7.79
N ARG A 293 -2.36 3.17 7.29
CA ARG A 293 -1.15 3.99 7.19
C ARG A 293 -0.07 3.31 6.34
N VAL A 294 -0.48 2.69 5.23
CA VAL A 294 0.47 2.18 4.22
C VAL A 294 1.08 3.39 3.52
N HIS A 295 2.40 3.48 3.52
CA HIS A 295 3.10 4.52 2.76
C HIS A 295 3.11 4.14 1.28
N VAL A 296 2.65 5.06 0.44
CA VAL A 296 2.53 4.86 -1.02
C VAL A 296 3.43 5.85 -1.72
N GLU A 297 4.38 5.33 -2.47
CA GLU A 297 5.30 6.11 -3.30
C GLU A 297 4.89 5.92 -4.76
N GLY A 298 4.44 7.02 -5.38
CA GLY A 298 4.08 7.04 -6.79
C GLY A 298 5.32 6.99 -7.67
N ASN A 299 5.33 6.11 -8.66
CA ASN A 299 6.44 6.02 -9.60
C ASN A 299 6.05 6.61 -10.96
N VAL A 300 6.92 7.43 -11.53
CA VAL A 300 6.78 8.03 -12.86
C VAL A 300 8.04 7.75 -13.66
N ALA A 301 7.86 7.30 -14.89
CA ALA A 301 8.93 7.23 -15.88
C ALA A 301 8.97 8.50 -16.71
N LEU A 302 10.17 9.03 -16.93
CA LEU A 302 10.46 10.10 -17.87
C LEU A 302 11.09 9.52 -19.14
N GLY A 303 10.52 9.90 -20.27
CA GLY A 303 11.05 9.68 -21.61
C GLY A 303 11.73 10.94 -22.17
N PRO A 304 11.97 10.98 -23.49
CA PRO A 304 12.61 12.11 -24.14
C PRO A 304 11.77 13.41 -24.03
N PRO A 305 12.40 14.58 -24.27
CA PRO A 305 11.70 15.84 -24.41
C PRO A 305 10.58 15.74 -25.46
N VAL A 306 9.46 16.42 -25.22
CA VAL A 306 8.30 16.35 -26.10
C VAL A 306 8.61 17.00 -27.44
N THR A 307 8.46 16.23 -28.52
CA THR A 307 8.38 16.75 -29.88
C THR A 307 6.96 16.56 -30.42
N ALA A 308 6.52 17.43 -31.33
CA ALA A 308 5.17 17.38 -31.88
C ALA A 308 4.89 16.07 -32.64
N ALA A 309 5.90 15.53 -33.33
CA ALA A 309 5.77 14.30 -34.12
C ALA A 309 5.61 13.03 -33.26
N GLU A 310 6.24 12.96 -32.09
CA GLU A 310 6.32 11.72 -31.29
C GLU A 310 5.20 11.58 -30.24
N THR A 311 4.41 12.64 -30.03
CA THR A 311 3.39 12.67 -28.97
C THR A 311 2.29 11.64 -29.15
N GLN A 312 1.80 11.47 -30.37
CA GLN A 312 0.72 10.53 -30.66
C GLN A 312 1.19 9.08 -30.53
N ASP A 313 2.39 8.77 -31.03
CA ASP A 313 2.99 7.44 -30.94
C ASP A 313 3.26 7.03 -29.49
N MET A 314 3.80 7.96 -28.69
CA MET A 314 4.03 7.70 -27.26
C MET A 314 2.71 7.50 -26.50
N ALA A 315 1.68 8.31 -26.79
CA ALA A 315 0.37 8.14 -26.20
C ALA A 315 -0.26 6.79 -26.58
N TRP A 316 -0.12 6.36 -27.83
CA TRP A 316 -0.60 5.07 -28.32
C TRP A 316 0.10 3.89 -27.62
N GLN A 317 1.44 3.91 -27.58
CA GLN A 317 2.24 2.83 -27.00
C GLN A 317 2.03 2.67 -25.48
N ARG A 318 1.84 3.79 -24.76
CA ARG A 318 1.75 3.79 -23.29
C ARG A 318 0.31 3.84 -22.77
N GLY A 319 -0.66 4.18 -23.64
CA GLY A 319 -2.08 4.24 -23.33
C GLY A 319 -2.39 5.21 -22.19
N ARG A 320 -3.31 4.82 -21.31
CA ARG A 320 -3.83 5.67 -20.22
C ARG A 320 -2.79 6.10 -19.18
N ALA A 321 -1.61 5.46 -19.14
CA ALA A 321 -0.56 5.83 -18.21
C ALA A 321 0.23 7.07 -18.65
N TYR A 322 0.12 7.46 -19.93
CA TYR A 322 0.85 8.56 -20.53
C TYR A 322 0.35 9.94 -20.10
N PHE A 323 1.28 10.88 -19.94
CA PHE A 323 1.01 12.31 -19.78
C PHE A 323 2.28 13.11 -20.14
N GLN A 324 2.13 14.41 -20.35
CA GLN A 324 3.27 15.32 -20.51
C GLN A 324 3.64 15.92 -19.15
N LEU A 325 4.93 15.91 -18.81
CA LEU A 325 5.45 16.55 -17.59
C LEU A 325 6.24 17.80 -17.97
N ARG A 326 5.81 18.96 -17.50
CA ARG A 326 6.56 20.22 -17.62
C ARG A 326 7.50 20.39 -16.44
N ASP A 327 8.80 20.45 -16.71
CA ASP A 327 9.84 20.64 -15.70
C ASP A 327 10.11 22.14 -15.47
N THR A 328 9.28 22.78 -14.65
CA THR A 328 9.40 24.22 -14.37
C THR A 328 10.68 24.58 -13.62
N GLY A 329 11.25 23.64 -12.86
CA GLY A 329 12.41 23.88 -11.99
C GLY A 329 13.75 23.46 -12.58
N GLY A 330 13.77 22.96 -13.82
CA GLY A 330 14.99 22.42 -14.44
C GLY A 330 15.61 21.25 -13.66
N GLN A 331 14.76 20.43 -13.02
CA GLN A 331 15.23 19.30 -12.21
C GLN A 331 15.77 18.15 -13.07
N TYR A 332 15.28 17.98 -14.29
CA TYR A 332 15.58 16.87 -15.20
C TYR A 332 16.22 17.34 -16.52
N GLY A 333 16.21 18.64 -16.78
CA GLY A 333 16.96 19.29 -17.86
C GLY A 333 16.74 20.81 -17.81
N PRO A 334 16.69 21.52 -18.95
CA PRO A 334 16.46 22.96 -18.95
C PRO A 334 15.09 23.32 -18.36
N ALA A 335 15.06 24.39 -17.56
CA ALA A 335 13.81 24.86 -16.96
C ALA A 335 12.79 25.24 -18.04
N GLY A 336 11.55 24.77 -17.86
CA GLY A 336 10.44 25.00 -18.78
C GLY A 336 10.25 23.91 -19.84
N CYS A 337 11.19 22.98 -20.01
CA CYS A 337 11.06 21.86 -20.96
C CYS A 337 9.92 20.91 -20.58
N CYS A 338 9.25 20.36 -21.60
CA CYS A 338 8.24 19.31 -21.45
C CYS A 338 8.84 17.95 -21.82
N TYR A 339 8.50 16.91 -21.06
CA TYR A 339 8.94 15.53 -21.27
C TYR A 339 7.75 14.60 -21.45
N HIS A 340 7.92 13.58 -22.29
CA HIS A 340 7.01 12.44 -22.30
C HIS A 340 7.12 11.71 -20.97
N ALA A 341 6.01 11.49 -20.27
CA ALA A 341 6.00 10.80 -18.99
C ALA A 341 4.91 9.73 -18.94
N TRP A 342 5.10 8.70 -18.11
CA TRP A 342 4.04 7.75 -17.84
C TRP A 342 4.12 7.17 -16.43
N ARG A 343 2.95 6.80 -15.90
CA ARG A 343 2.84 6.18 -14.58
C ARG A 343 3.42 4.77 -14.58
N LEU A 344 4.28 4.50 -13.61
CA LEU A 344 4.77 3.16 -13.30
C LEU A 344 3.97 2.56 -12.13
N PRO A 345 4.08 1.24 -11.92
CA PRO A 345 3.61 0.60 -10.68
C PRO A 345 4.13 1.32 -9.44
N ASN A 346 3.30 1.51 -8.42
CA ASN A 346 3.69 2.22 -7.19
C ASN A 346 4.51 1.33 -6.28
N ARG A 347 5.33 1.95 -5.44
CA ARG A 347 5.98 1.29 -4.31
C ARG A 347 5.12 1.45 -3.05
N TYR A 348 5.02 0.38 -2.28
CA TYR A 348 4.21 0.32 -1.07
C TYR A 348 5.06 -0.17 0.09
N LEU A 349 5.01 0.54 1.21
CA LEU A 349 5.65 0.16 2.46
C LEU A 349 4.58 -0.01 3.53
N GLY A 350 4.48 -1.24 4.06
CA GLY A 350 3.50 -1.57 5.09
C GLY A 350 3.92 -1.10 6.48
N PRO A 351 2.96 -0.87 7.39
CA PRO A 351 3.21 -0.29 8.71
C PRO A 351 3.72 -1.31 9.75
N PHE A 352 3.54 -2.62 9.50
CA PHE A 352 3.82 -3.67 10.47
C PHE A 352 5.23 -4.22 10.33
N PRO A 353 5.93 -4.48 11.45
CA PRO A 353 7.25 -5.08 11.43
C PRO A 353 7.16 -6.56 11.00
N THR A 354 8.11 -6.98 10.16
CA THR A 354 8.27 -8.40 9.80
C THR A 354 9.04 -9.14 10.90
N LEU A 355 8.60 -10.35 11.23
CA LEU A 355 9.38 -11.24 12.07
C LEU A 355 10.64 -11.72 11.32
N GLY A 356 11.78 -11.68 12.00
CA GLY A 356 13.05 -12.20 11.48
C GLY A 356 12.92 -13.66 11.04
N ARG A 357 13.63 -14.04 9.97
CA ARG A 357 13.70 -15.46 9.57
C ARG A 357 14.48 -16.23 10.64
N LYS A 358 13.82 -17.12 11.38
CA LYS A 358 14.53 -18.30 11.89
C LYS A 358 15.02 -19.06 10.65
N ARG A 359 16.34 -19.22 10.50
CA ARG A 359 16.97 -19.91 9.36
C ARG A 359 16.52 -21.38 9.35
N ASN A 360 15.37 -21.68 8.74
CA ASN A 360 15.00 -23.06 8.44
C ASN A 360 15.81 -23.50 7.21
N ARG A 361 16.71 -24.46 7.43
CA ARG A 361 17.76 -24.94 6.51
C ARG A 361 17.25 -25.74 5.29
N ARG A 362 15.96 -25.66 4.95
CA ARG A 362 15.35 -26.35 3.79
C ARG A 362 14.55 -25.34 2.97
N ASP A 363 15.23 -24.59 2.11
CA ASP A 363 14.59 -23.69 1.14
C ASP A 363 14.48 -24.45 -0.20
N LEU A 364 13.29 -25.03 -0.47
CA LEU A 364 12.89 -25.49 -1.80
C LEU A 364 12.68 -24.25 -2.68
N ARG A 365 13.77 -23.77 -3.30
CA ARG A 365 13.73 -22.75 -4.35
C ARG A 365 13.61 -23.45 -5.70
N GLN A 366 12.41 -23.49 -6.26
CA GLN A 366 12.22 -23.58 -7.70
C GLN A 366 11.48 -22.33 -8.17
N GLN A 367 12.07 -21.72 -9.20
CA GLN A 367 11.70 -20.46 -9.85
C GLN A 367 10.20 -20.45 -10.21
N GLY A 368 9.57 -19.29 -10.05
CA GLY A 368 8.22 -19.03 -10.53
C GLY A 368 8.20 -17.70 -11.26
N ASP A 369 7.86 -17.79 -12.55
CA ASP A 369 7.70 -16.69 -13.50
C ASP A 369 6.67 -15.65 -13.02
N ALA A 370 7.10 -14.39 -12.93
CA ALA A 370 6.18 -13.26 -12.81
C ALA A 370 5.82 -12.80 -14.23
N GLY A 371 4.55 -12.96 -14.61
CA GLY A 371 3.97 -12.59 -15.92
C GLY A 371 3.90 -11.08 -16.23
N ASN A 372 4.84 -10.28 -15.75
CA ASN A 372 5.13 -8.98 -16.34
C ASN A 372 6.29 -9.18 -17.31
N ARG A 373 6.14 -8.76 -18.59
CA ARG A 373 7.29 -8.61 -19.51
C ARG A 373 8.44 -8.01 -18.71
N ARG A 374 9.59 -8.71 -18.61
CA ARG A 374 10.68 -8.42 -17.67
C ARG A 374 11.10 -6.95 -17.77
N ARG A 375 10.53 -6.09 -16.92
CA ARG A 375 11.00 -4.72 -16.72
C ARG A 375 12.06 -4.79 -15.65
N CYS A 376 13.28 -4.40 -16.01
CA CYS A 376 14.38 -4.39 -15.08
C CYS A 376 14.51 -2.98 -14.48
N TYR A 377 14.54 -2.92 -13.15
CA TYR A 377 14.70 -1.68 -12.39
C TYR A 377 16.11 -1.67 -11.79
N ALA A 378 16.90 -0.66 -12.14
CA ALA A 378 18.20 -0.42 -11.55
C ALA A 378 18.06 0.60 -10.41
N ALA A 379 18.29 0.15 -9.18
CA ALA A 379 18.22 0.99 -7.99
C ALA A 379 19.44 1.91 -7.86
N ASP A 380 20.57 1.55 -8.49
CA ASP A 380 21.79 2.35 -8.49
C ASP A 380 22.52 2.31 -9.85
N ALA A 381 23.49 3.21 -10.01
CA ALA A 381 24.28 3.35 -11.23
C ALA A 381 25.10 2.09 -11.56
N ARG A 382 25.59 1.35 -10.55
CA ARG A 382 26.40 0.14 -10.77
C ARG A 382 25.55 -0.98 -11.35
N GLN A 383 24.33 -1.15 -10.84
CA GLN A 383 23.35 -2.09 -11.35
C GLN A 383 22.98 -1.74 -12.80
N MET A 384 22.77 -0.46 -13.09
CA MET A 384 22.49 0.00 -14.46
C MET A 384 23.66 -0.30 -15.41
N VAL A 385 24.90 0.01 -15.03
CA VAL A 385 26.08 -0.29 -15.86
C VAL A 385 26.21 -1.80 -16.11
N ARG A 386 25.92 -2.64 -15.11
CA ARG A 386 25.92 -4.10 -15.27
C ARG A 386 24.88 -4.56 -16.30
N MET A 387 23.69 -3.97 -16.26
CA MET A 387 22.60 -4.25 -17.21
C MET A 387 22.89 -3.73 -18.63
N MET A 388 23.54 -2.57 -18.75
CA MET A 388 24.00 -2.06 -20.05
C MET A 388 25.03 -3.00 -20.68
N ARG A 389 25.96 -3.54 -19.88
CA ARG A 389 26.96 -4.51 -20.34
C ARG A 389 26.37 -5.84 -20.80
N SER A 390 25.24 -6.28 -20.24
CA SER A 390 24.58 -7.53 -20.66
C SER A 390 23.78 -7.40 -21.96
N ARG A 391 23.69 -6.21 -22.56
CA ARG A 391 22.81 -5.89 -23.71
C ARG A 391 21.31 -6.09 -23.42
N GLU A 392 20.92 -6.29 -22.16
CA GLU A 392 19.52 -6.43 -21.74
C GLU A 392 18.89 -5.08 -21.32
N TRP A 393 19.48 -3.95 -21.75
CA TRP A 393 19.09 -2.63 -21.26
C TRP A 393 17.84 -2.05 -21.93
N ALA A 394 17.41 -2.58 -23.08
CA ALA A 394 16.21 -2.11 -23.76
C ALA A 394 14.98 -2.30 -22.86
N GLY A 395 14.36 -1.19 -22.47
CA GLY A 395 13.18 -1.21 -21.59
C GLY A 395 13.51 -1.13 -20.09
N CYS A 396 14.74 -0.75 -19.73
CA CYS A 396 15.17 -0.60 -18.34
C CYS A 396 14.84 0.79 -17.78
N TYR A 397 14.67 0.81 -16.46
CA TYR A 397 14.37 2.03 -15.70
C TYR A 397 15.49 2.28 -14.69
N TRP A 398 16.00 3.51 -14.64
CA TRP A 398 16.99 3.94 -13.66
C TRP A 398 16.42 4.97 -12.69
N GLN A 399 16.61 4.76 -11.40
CA GLN A 399 16.30 5.78 -10.41
C GLN A 399 17.47 6.78 -10.30
N LEU A 400 17.19 8.07 -10.51
CA LEU A 400 18.19 9.14 -10.38
C LEU A 400 18.59 9.32 -8.90
N PRO A 401 19.87 9.14 -8.52
CA PRO A 401 20.33 9.44 -7.17
C PRO A 401 20.22 10.95 -6.88
N GLY A 402 19.82 11.31 -5.66
CA GLY A 402 19.71 12.71 -5.22
C GLY A 402 18.50 13.49 -5.78
N LYS A 403 17.64 12.84 -6.57
CA LYS A 403 16.36 13.41 -7.03
C LYS A 403 15.19 12.88 -6.20
N ARG A 404 14.02 13.48 -6.41
CA ARG A 404 12.79 13.07 -5.71
C ARG A 404 12.56 11.56 -5.87
N PRO A 405 12.35 10.82 -4.78
CA PRO A 405 12.04 9.39 -4.86
C PRO A 405 10.81 9.18 -5.76
N GLY A 406 10.83 8.09 -6.53
CA GLY A 406 9.76 7.73 -7.46
C GLY A 406 9.91 8.21 -8.90
N ILE A 407 10.99 8.89 -9.28
CA ILE A 407 11.23 9.28 -10.68
C ILE A 407 12.27 8.39 -11.33
N TRP A 408 11.91 7.83 -12.47
CA TRP A 408 12.70 6.84 -13.20
C TRP A 408 13.01 7.36 -14.60
N ILE A 409 14.26 7.34 -15.02
CA ILE A 409 14.63 7.57 -16.42
C ILE A 409 14.42 6.27 -17.19
N TYR A 410 13.69 6.35 -18.29
CA TYR A 410 13.52 5.23 -19.20
C TYR A 410 14.63 5.22 -20.25
N PHE A 411 15.34 4.09 -20.36
CA PHE A 411 16.30 3.84 -21.43
C PHE A 411 15.69 2.80 -22.37
N GLY A 412 15.08 3.27 -23.45
CA GLY A 412 14.66 2.43 -24.57
C GLY A 412 15.49 2.80 -25.79
N GLY A 413 16.06 1.81 -26.48
CA GLY A 413 16.42 1.99 -27.88
C GLY A 413 15.14 2.26 -28.66
N LEU A 414 15.15 3.31 -29.48
CA LEU A 414 14.11 3.54 -30.50
C LEU A 414 14.09 2.38 -31.49
#